data_AF-A0A4Q3S5T4-F1
#
_entry.id   AF-A0A4Q3S5T4-F1
#
_cell.length_a   1.000
_cell.length_b   1.000
_cell.length_c   1.000
_cell.angle_alpha   90.00
_cell.angle_beta   90.00
_cell.angle_gamma   90.00
#
_symmetry.space_group_name_H-M   'P 1'
#
loop_
_entity.id
_entity.type
_entity.pdbx_description
1 polymer ?
#
loop_
_entity_poly.entity_id
_entity_poly.type
_entity_poly.pdbx_seq_one_letter_code
_entity_poly.pdbx_strand_id
1 'polypeptide(L)'
;MNDYIELLGADGVPLRFRLNTRLEELPAMAGNFVCVRDKGGELEVICAGAANSLQSAAKAWKGARDKGAEALYVRLNVAGATRAQELDSLVERYKPAQVISEGPSA
;
A
#
# COMPACT_ATOMS: atom_id res chain seq x y z
N MET A 1 10.78 -11.03 -6.00
CA MET A 1 10.22 -10.07 -5.01
C MET A 1 10.77 -10.38 -3.63
N ASN A 2 11.11 -9.37 -2.84
CA ASN A 2 11.55 -9.53 -1.46
C ASN A 2 10.35 -9.63 -0.51
N ASP A 3 10.51 -10.28 0.64
CA ASP A 3 9.44 -10.38 1.66
C ASP A 3 9.06 -9.02 2.25
N TYR A 4 9.96 -8.03 2.12
CA TYR A 4 9.74 -6.67 2.56
C TYR A 4 10.25 -5.68 1.52
N ILE A 5 9.57 -4.54 1.44
CA ILE A 5 10.08 -3.34 0.76
C ILE A 5 10.11 -2.19 1.77
N GLU A 6 11.02 -1.26 1.51
CA GLU A 6 11.07 0.02 2.20
C GLU A 6 10.79 1.11 1.17
N LEU A 7 9.74 1.88 1.42
CA LEU A 7 9.39 3.04 0.62
C LEU A 7 9.65 4.29 1.46
N LEU A 8 10.28 5.30 0.87
CA LEU A 8 10.48 6.57 1.56
C LEU A 8 9.20 7.41 1.41
N GLY A 9 8.80 8.08 2.48
CA GLY A 9 7.81 9.16 2.39
C GLY A 9 8.34 10.38 1.62
N ALA A 10 7.46 11.33 1.33
CA ALA A 10 7.83 12.65 0.82
C ALA A 10 8.76 13.41 1.79
N ASP A 11 8.58 13.17 3.09
CA ASP A 11 9.42 13.65 4.19
C ASP A 11 10.73 12.83 4.38
N GLY A 12 10.94 11.79 3.57
CA GLY A 12 12.11 10.92 3.66
C GLY A 12 12.03 9.86 4.77
N VAL A 13 10.90 9.75 5.48
CA VAL A 13 10.72 8.73 6.52
C VAL A 13 10.58 7.34 5.87
N PRO A 14 11.35 6.33 6.30
CA PRO A 14 11.23 4.99 5.77
C PRO A 14 9.96 4.28 6.27
N LEU A 15 9.17 3.78 5.32
CA LEU A 15 7.96 3.00 5.55
C LEU A 15 8.19 1.58 5.06
N ARG A 16 8.30 0.64 6.01
CA ARG A 16 8.49 -0.79 5.70
C ARG A 16 7.14 -1.48 5.54
N PHE A 17 6.99 -2.19 4.42
CA PHE A 17 5.83 -3.02 4.10
C PHE A 17 6.24 -4.49 3.94
N ARG A 18 5.32 -5.41 4.27
CA ARG A 18 5.49 -6.85 4.10
C ARG A 18 4.75 -7.33 2.86
N LEU A 19 5.36 -8.22 2.09
CA LEU A 19 4.73 -8.88 0.95
C LEU A 19 3.53 -9.70 1.43
N ASN A 20 2.43 -9.60 0.69
CA ASN A 20 1.31 -10.51 0.82
C ASN A 20 1.17 -11.29 -0.49
N THR A 21 1.33 -12.62 -0.41
CA THR A 21 1.23 -13.54 -1.56
C THR A 21 -0.12 -14.24 -1.65
N ARG A 22 -0.93 -14.16 -0.59
CA ARG A 22 -2.23 -14.84 -0.43
C ARG A 22 -3.26 -13.87 0.11
N LEU A 23 -4.25 -13.54 -0.73
CA LEU A 23 -5.25 -12.52 -0.42
C LEU A 23 -6.17 -12.95 0.72
N GLU A 24 -6.41 -14.25 0.86
CA GLU A 24 -7.17 -14.86 1.95
C GLU A 24 -6.47 -14.73 3.31
N GLU A 25 -5.16 -14.45 3.32
CA GLU A 25 -4.36 -14.23 4.54
C GLU A 25 -4.19 -12.73 4.86
N LEU A 26 -4.93 -11.84 4.18
CA LEU A 26 -4.88 -10.41 4.48
C LEU A 26 -5.38 -10.14 5.90
N PRO A 27 -4.65 -9.33 6.70
CA PRO A 27 -5.05 -9.06 8.07
C PRO A 27 -6.43 -8.39 8.17
N ALA A 28 -7.25 -8.83 9.11
CA ALA A 28 -8.48 -8.15 9.52
C ALA A 28 -8.19 -6.93 10.42
N MET A 29 -7.19 -6.13 10.05
CA MET A 29 -6.68 -5.00 10.84
C MET A 29 -6.46 -3.79 9.95
N ALA A 30 -6.55 -2.61 10.54
CA ALA A 30 -6.25 -1.36 9.86
C ALA A 30 -4.78 -1.28 9.42
N GLY A 31 -4.55 -0.64 8.28
CA GLY A 31 -3.20 -0.43 7.77
C GLY A 31 -3.16 0.23 6.40
N ASN A 32 -1.95 0.40 5.90
CA ASN A 32 -1.67 0.86 4.55
C ASN A 32 -1.29 -0.32 3.65
N PHE A 33 -1.56 -0.19 2.36
CA PHE A 33 -1.11 -1.14 1.36
C PHE A 33 -0.59 -0.41 0.13
N VAL A 34 0.31 -1.08 -0.59
CA VAL A 34 0.83 -0.62 -1.87
C VAL A 34 0.86 -1.78 -2.86
N CYS A 35 0.50 -1.50 -4.11
CA CYS A 35 0.66 -2.42 -5.22
C CYS A 35 1.78 -1.87 -6.11
N VAL A 36 2.78 -2.69 -6.40
CA VAL A 36 4.00 -2.24 -7.09
C VAL A 36 4.28 -3.09 -8.32
N ARG A 37 5.06 -2.54 -9.24
CA ARG A 37 5.67 -3.24 -10.38
C ARG A 37 7.18 -2.98 -10.37
N ASP A 38 7.98 -3.98 -10.70
CA ASP A 38 9.39 -3.76 -11.04
C ASP A 38 9.51 -3.28 -12.49
N LYS A 39 10.17 -2.13 -12.68
CA LYS A 39 10.41 -1.56 -14.01
C LYS A 39 11.91 -1.47 -14.27
N GLY A 40 12.56 -2.62 -14.38
CA GLY A 40 13.99 -2.70 -14.71
C GLY A 40 14.88 -2.29 -13.54
N GLY A 41 14.51 -2.72 -12.32
CA GLY A 41 15.24 -2.41 -11.09
C GLY A 41 14.74 -1.18 -10.32
N GLU A 42 13.81 -0.42 -10.89
CA GLU A 42 13.08 0.64 -10.19
C GLU A 42 11.68 0.17 -9.79
N LEU A 43 11.32 0.36 -8.52
CA LEU A 43 9.98 0.08 -8.02
C LEU A 43 9.02 1.22 -8.36
N GLU A 44 7.98 0.90 -9.13
CA GLU A 44 6.88 1.80 -9.44
C GLU A 44 5.67 1.47 -8.55
N VAL A 45 5.12 2.46 -7.85
CA VAL A 45 3.90 2.30 -7.04
C VAL A 45 2.68 2.55 -7.93
N ILE A 46 1.96 1.49 -8.28
CA ILE A 46 0.76 1.55 -9.13
C ILE A 46 -0.47 1.97 -8.32
N CYS A 47 -0.60 1.44 -7.10
CA CYS A 47 -1.67 1.77 -6.19
C CYS A 47 -1.13 1.96 -4.77
N ALA A 48 -1.64 2.95 -4.06
CA ALA A 48 -1.41 3.13 -2.62
C ALA A 48 -2.75 3.32 -1.92
N GLY A 49 -2.88 2.80 -0.70
CA GLY A 49 -4.08 3.05 0.07
C GLY A 49 -3.97 2.89 1.58
N ALA A 50 -5.01 3.39 2.24
CA ALA A 50 -5.28 3.28 3.67
C ALA A 50 -6.62 2.58 3.86
N ALA A 51 -6.64 1.53 4.69
CA ALA A 51 -7.80 0.70 4.93
C ALA A 51 -8.06 0.51 6.44
N ASN A 52 -9.33 0.51 6.85
CA ASN A 52 -9.80 0.13 8.18
C ASN A 52 -9.72 -1.38 8.39
N SER A 53 -9.69 -2.16 7.31
CA SER A 53 -9.31 -3.57 7.30
C SER A 53 -8.52 -3.87 6.03
N LEU A 54 -7.31 -4.41 6.15
CA LEU A 54 -6.47 -4.76 4.99
C LEU A 54 -7.10 -5.83 4.10
N GLN A 55 -8.16 -6.51 4.52
CA GLN A 55 -8.95 -7.38 3.62
C GLN A 55 -9.53 -6.61 2.44
N SER A 56 -9.84 -5.31 2.57
CA SER A 56 -10.34 -4.50 1.45
C SER A 56 -9.29 -4.29 0.35
N ALA A 57 -8.00 -4.45 0.68
CA ALA A 57 -6.90 -4.38 -0.29
C ALA A 57 -7.01 -5.48 -1.36
N ALA A 58 -7.73 -6.58 -1.13
CA ALA A 58 -7.95 -7.62 -2.14
C ALA A 58 -8.67 -7.07 -3.40
N LYS A 59 -9.62 -6.15 -3.22
CA LYS A 59 -10.31 -5.51 -4.36
C LYS A 59 -9.38 -4.53 -5.09
N ALA A 60 -8.62 -3.75 -4.32
CA ALA A 60 -7.62 -2.83 -4.85
C ALA A 60 -6.56 -3.57 -5.69
N TRP A 61 -6.07 -4.69 -5.17
CA TRP A 61 -5.08 -5.54 -5.81
C TRP A 61 -5.55 -6.05 -7.16
N LYS A 62 -6.80 -6.54 -7.26
CA LYS A 62 -7.35 -6.99 -8.55
C LYS A 62 -7.29 -5.88 -9.61
N GLY A 63 -7.76 -4.68 -9.27
CA GLY A 63 -7.71 -3.55 -10.20
C GLY A 63 -6.29 -3.05 -10.51
N ALA A 64 -5.36 -3.12 -9.54
CA ALA A 64 -3.96 -2.76 -9.76
C ALA A 64 -3.25 -3.80 -10.64
N ARG A 65 -3.56 -5.09 -10.48
CA ARG A 65 -3.02 -6.19 -11.28
C ARG A 65 -3.43 -6.07 -12.75
N ASP A 66 -4.68 -5.67 -13.03
CA ASP A 66 -5.15 -5.39 -14.40
C ASP A 66 -4.37 -4.22 -15.06
N LYS A 67 -3.76 -3.35 -14.25
CA LYS A 67 -2.88 -2.24 -14.68
C LYS A 67 -1.40 -2.62 -14.67
N GLY A 68 -1.07 -3.88 -14.40
CA GLY A 68 0.29 -4.41 -14.43
C GLY A 68 1.03 -4.39 -13.09
N ALA A 69 0.35 -4.23 -11.95
CA ALA A 69 0.98 -4.46 -10.66
C ALA A 69 1.38 -5.94 -10.49
N GLU A 70 2.54 -6.18 -9.90
CA GLU A 70 3.17 -7.49 -9.76
C GLU A 70 3.17 -8.00 -8.32
N ALA A 71 3.12 -7.11 -7.34
CA ALA A 71 3.04 -7.48 -5.93
C ALA A 71 2.19 -6.54 -5.09
N LEU A 72 1.57 -7.11 -4.05
CA LEU A 72 0.86 -6.41 -2.99
C LEU A 72 1.69 -6.45 -1.72
N TYR A 73 1.95 -5.28 -1.14
CA TYR A 73 2.59 -5.15 0.16
C TYR A 73 1.68 -4.43 1.14
N VAL A 74 1.74 -4.82 2.41
CA VAL A 74 0.89 -4.29 3.47
C VAL A 74 1.72 -3.87 4.69
N ARG A 75 1.23 -2.87 5.40
CA ARG A 75 1.78 -2.35 6.65
C ARG A 75 0.64 -2.18 7.64
N LEU A 76 0.77 -2.79 8.82
CA LEU A 76 -0.20 -2.60 9.89
C LEU A 76 -0.02 -1.21 10.50
N ASN A 77 -1.12 -0.47 10.59
CA ASN A 77 -1.16 0.82 11.27
C ASN A 77 -2.59 1.10 11.74
N VAL A 78 -2.80 0.97 13.04
CA VAL A 78 -4.12 1.12 13.67
C VAL A 78 -4.49 2.57 13.94
N ALA A 79 -3.51 3.48 13.99
CA ALA A 79 -3.76 4.89 14.25
C ALA A 79 -4.19 5.58 12.95
N GLY A 80 -5.47 5.95 12.85
CA GLY A 80 -6.05 6.53 11.64
C GLY A 80 -5.31 7.79 11.14
N ALA A 81 -4.88 8.67 12.05
CA ALA A 81 -4.11 9.87 11.71
C ALA A 81 -2.75 9.52 11.08
N THR A 82 -1.98 8.63 11.69
CA THR A 82 -0.70 8.16 11.15
C THR A 82 -0.89 7.46 9.81
N ARG A 83 -1.91 6.61 9.69
CA ARG A 83 -2.23 5.89 8.45
C ARG A 83 -2.57 6.84 7.30
N ALA A 84 -3.28 7.93 7.58
CA ALA A 84 -3.61 8.96 6.60
C ALA A 84 -2.35 9.75 6.19
N GLN A 85 -1.54 10.17 7.16
CA GLN A 85 -0.26 10.85 6.91
C GLN A 85 0.71 10.00 6.08
N GLU A 86 0.83 8.71 6.39
CA GLU A 86 1.65 7.76 5.62
C GLU A 86 1.15 7.66 4.18
N LEU A 87 -0.17 7.59 3.96
CA LEU A 87 -0.74 7.57 2.61
C LEU A 87 -0.45 8.87 1.85
N ASP A 88 -0.68 10.03 2.46
CA ASP A 88 -0.45 11.33 1.83
C ASP A 88 1.02 11.47 1.42
N SER A 89 1.94 11.06 2.29
CA SER A 89 3.38 11.07 2.03
C SER A 89 3.77 10.16 0.86
N LEU A 90 3.18 8.96 0.75
CA LEU A 90 3.38 8.05 -0.39
C LEU A 90 2.81 8.61 -1.69
N VAL A 91 1.62 9.20 -1.64
CA VAL A 91 0.96 9.80 -2.81
C VAL A 91 1.77 10.99 -3.33
N GLU A 92 2.26 11.82 -2.42
CA GLU A 92 3.08 12.96 -2.78
C GLU A 92 4.37 12.54 -3.49
N ARG A 93 5.08 11.53 -2.96
CA ARG A 93 6.36 11.07 -3.53
C ARG A 93 6.21 10.25 -4.80
N TYR A 94 5.32 9.26 -4.81
CA TYR A 94 5.29 8.24 -5.87
C TYR A 94 4.23 8.48 -6.94
N LYS A 95 3.30 9.42 -6.73
CA LYS A 95 2.22 9.76 -7.68
C LYS A 95 1.51 8.51 -8.26
N PRO A 96 1.01 7.60 -7.40
CA PRO A 96 0.44 6.34 -7.87
C PRO A 96 -0.78 6.58 -8.75
N ALA A 97 -0.98 5.73 -9.77
CA ALA A 97 -2.11 5.81 -10.69
C ALA A 97 -3.47 5.57 -10.01
N GLN A 98 -3.48 5.02 -8.80
CA GLN A 98 -4.68 4.77 -8.00
C GLN A 98 -4.43 5.01 -6.51
N VAL A 99 -5.27 5.84 -5.91
CA VAL A 99 -5.26 6.13 -4.47
C VAL A 99 -6.56 5.63 -3.85
N ILE A 100 -6.47 4.90 -2.74
CA ILE A 100 -7.63 4.41 -1.98
C ILE A 100 -7.52 4.89 -0.54
N SER A 101 -8.49 5.67 -0.08
CA SER A 101 -8.54 6.11 1.31
C SER A 101 -9.89 5.75 1.89
N GLU A 102 -9.89 4.82 2.84
CA GLU A 102 -11.04 4.62 3.72
C GLU A 102 -10.95 5.68 4.83
N GLY A 103 -11.92 6.60 4.83
CA GLY A 103 -12.02 7.63 5.85
C GLY A 103 -12.00 7.06 7.28
N PRO A 104 -11.79 7.91 8.30
CA PRO A 104 -11.88 7.46 9.68
C PRO A 104 -13.23 6.77 9.88
N SER A 105 -13.20 5.57 10.44
CA SER A 105 -14.44 4.96 10.95
C SER A 105 -15.01 5.95 11.97
N ALA A 106 -16.23 6.42 11.71
CA ALA A 106 -16.94 7.37 12.58
C ALA A 106 -17.15 6.79 13.98
#